data_AF-A0A183B355-F1
#
_entry.id   AF-A0A183B355-F1
#
_cell.length_a   1.000
_cell.length_b   1.000
_cell.length_c   1.000
_cell.angle_alpha   90.00
_cell.angle_beta   90.00
_cell.angle_gamma   90.00
#
_symmetry.space_group_name_H-M   'P 1'
#
loop_
_entity.id
_entity.type
_entity.pdbx_description
1 polymer ?
#
loop_
_entity_poly.entity_id
_entity_poly.type
_entity_poly.pdbx_seq_one_letter_code
_entity_poly.pdbx_strand_id
1 'polypeptide(L)'
;MDNAPCHNQAAVFSNVKLLRLPPNRSSMLQPMDQGVIWSFKCSFRKHLLEFVLSLIEDEQCFMKAEVNILMVMHLVKKSWVSVHPHVLINAFMKAGFKFTLIQPMMQPPG
;
A
#
# COMPACT_ATOMS: atom_id res chain seq x y z
N MET A 1 11.64 6.92 -3.63
CA MET A 1 10.95 6.52 -4.86
C MET A 1 11.84 5.57 -5.63
N ASP A 2 11.29 4.50 -6.23
CA ASP A 2 12.07 3.62 -7.10
C ASP A 2 12.48 4.34 -8.41
N ASN A 3 13.25 3.63 -9.25
CA ASN A 3 13.80 4.17 -10.49
C ASN A 3 12.97 3.75 -11.74
N ALA A 4 11.66 3.52 -11.58
CA ALA A 4 10.82 3.20 -12.73
C ALA A 4 10.87 4.32 -13.79
N PRO A 5 10.79 4.01 -15.10
CA PRO A 5 10.92 5.02 -16.16
C PRO A 5 9.92 6.17 -16.07
N CYS A 6 8.69 5.90 -15.60
CA CYS A 6 7.67 6.92 -15.36
C CYS A 6 8.04 7.91 -14.24
N HIS A 7 9.00 7.57 -13.37
CA HIS A 7 9.51 8.42 -12.30
C HIS A 7 10.72 9.27 -12.72
N ASN A 8 11.16 9.17 -13.97
CA ASN A 8 12.30 9.95 -14.51
C ASN A 8 11.95 11.40 -14.84
N GLN A 9 10.74 11.85 -14.52
CA GLN A 9 10.34 13.23 -14.73
C GLN A 9 11.07 14.14 -13.72
N ALA A 10 11.68 15.22 -14.22
CA ALA A 10 12.33 16.25 -13.41
C ALA A 10 11.28 17.15 -12.73
N ALA A 11 10.41 16.55 -11.93
CA ALA A 11 9.39 17.26 -11.18
C ALA A 11 10.04 18.01 -10.01
N VAL A 12 9.79 19.31 -9.92
CA VAL A 12 10.16 20.16 -8.79
C VAL A 12 8.90 20.40 -7.96
N PHE A 13 8.97 20.09 -6.67
CA PHE A 13 7.87 20.31 -5.74
C PHE A 13 8.22 21.44 -4.77
N SER A 14 7.26 22.30 -4.45
CA SER A 14 7.48 23.44 -3.55
C SER A 14 7.71 23.03 -2.09
N ASN A 15 7.12 21.90 -1.65
CA ASN A 15 7.10 21.50 -0.24
C ASN A 15 7.49 20.03 -0.01
N VAL A 16 8.01 19.34 -1.03
CA VAL A 16 8.35 17.91 -0.95
C VAL A 16 9.76 17.68 -1.50
N LYS A 17 10.63 17.09 -0.68
CA LYS A 17 11.93 16.60 -1.15
C LYS A 17 11.79 15.19 -1.68
N LEU A 18 11.94 15.01 -3.00
CA LEU A 18 11.94 13.70 -3.61
C LEU A 18 13.32 13.04 -3.49
N LEU A 19 13.39 11.88 -2.83
CA LEU A 19 14.60 11.05 -2.77
C LEU A 19 14.42 9.79 -3.62
N ARG A 20 15.38 9.53 -4.51
CA ARG A 20 15.44 8.28 -5.28
C ARG A 20 16.22 7.21 -4.52
N LEU A 21 15.73 5.97 -4.60
CA LEU A 21 16.42 4.83 -4.03
C LEU A 21 17.62 4.45 -4.92
N PRO A 22 18.71 3.92 -4.34
CA PRO A 22 19.80 3.37 -5.12
C PRO A 22 19.31 2.31 -6.12
N PRO A 23 19.85 2.27 -7.35
CA PRO A 23 19.51 1.23 -8.31
C PRO A 23 19.83 -0.17 -7.74
N ASN A 24 19.05 -1.16 -8.15
CA ASN A 24 19.16 -2.58 -7.75
C ASN A 24 18.96 -2.90 -6.25
N ARG A 25 18.65 -1.91 -5.40
CA ARG A 25 18.31 -2.15 -3.98
C ARG A 25 16.88 -1.74 -3.61
N SER A 26 16.04 -1.44 -4.60
CA SER A 26 14.68 -0.96 -4.39
C SER A 26 13.87 -1.91 -3.51
N SER A 27 13.89 -3.21 -3.75
CA SER A 27 13.12 -4.18 -2.94
C SER A 27 13.49 -4.21 -1.46
N MET A 28 14.76 -3.96 -1.12
CA MET A 28 15.21 -3.90 0.28
C MET A 28 14.83 -2.58 0.96
N LEU A 29 14.84 -1.47 0.21
CA LEU A 29 14.69 -0.12 0.74
C LEU A 29 13.29 0.46 0.56
N GLN A 30 12.42 -0.19 -0.21
CA GLN A 30 11.07 0.24 -0.48
C GLN A 30 10.12 -0.39 0.54
N PRO A 31 9.48 0.41 1.41
CA PRO A 31 8.58 -0.12 2.44
C PRO A 31 7.44 -0.97 1.86
N MET A 32 6.96 -0.65 0.66
CA MET A 32 5.90 -1.42 0.01
C MET A 32 6.28 -2.89 -0.22
N ASP A 33 7.55 -3.16 -0.52
CA ASP A 33 8.09 -4.51 -0.72
C ASP A 33 8.45 -5.20 0.61
N GLN A 34 8.51 -4.46 1.72
CA GLN A 34 8.81 -4.97 3.07
C GLN A 34 7.57 -5.56 3.79
N GLY A 35 6.62 -6.10 3.02
CA GLY A 35 5.46 -6.85 3.53
C GLY A 35 4.11 -6.15 3.38
N VAL A 36 4.06 -4.86 3.02
CA VAL A 36 2.79 -4.14 2.80
C VAL A 36 2.01 -4.71 1.63
N ILE A 37 2.66 -4.88 0.46
CA ILE A 37 2.03 -5.46 -0.73
C ILE A 37 1.53 -6.89 -0.44
N TRP A 38 2.34 -7.68 0.28
CA TRP A 38 1.97 -9.05 0.64
C TRP A 38 0.73 -9.07 1.55
N SER A 39 0.72 -8.28 2.62
CA SER A 39 -0.41 -8.18 3.54
C SER A 39 -1.70 -7.73 2.84
N PHE A 40 -1.59 -6.71 1.99
CA PHE A 40 -2.69 -6.24 1.15
C PHE A 40 -3.22 -7.36 0.22
N LYS A 41 -2.33 -8.07 -0.49
CA LYS A 41 -2.74 -9.17 -1.40
C LYS A 41 -3.39 -10.34 -0.65
N CYS A 42 -2.91 -10.70 0.53
CA CYS A 42 -3.54 -11.72 1.37
C CYS A 42 -4.95 -11.29 1.80
N SER A 43 -5.10 -10.05 2.25
CA SER A 43 -6.38 -9.46 2.62
C SER A 43 -7.36 -9.43 1.43
N PHE A 44 -6.90 -9.01 0.26
CA PHE A 44 -7.69 -9.02 -0.97
C PHE A 44 -8.19 -10.40 -1.36
N ARG A 45 -7.31 -11.40 -1.34
CA ARG A 45 -7.70 -12.79 -1.66
C ARG A 45 -8.72 -13.32 -0.65
N LYS A 46 -8.54 -13.04 0.64
CA LYS A 46 -9.50 -13.43 1.67
C LYS A 46 -10.89 -12.83 1.38
N HIS A 47 -10.97 -11.53 1.14
CA HIS A 47 -12.25 -10.86 0.86
C HIS A 47 -12.89 -11.32 -0.45
N LEU A 48 -12.09 -11.61 -1.47
CA LEU A 48 -12.60 -12.17 -2.72
C LEU A 48 -13.19 -13.57 -2.49
N LEU A 49 -12.54 -14.42 -1.70
CA LEU A 49 -13.06 -15.74 -1.36
C LEU A 49 -14.33 -15.68 -0.51
N GLU A 50 -14.40 -14.78 0.48
CA GLU A 50 -15.63 -14.52 1.25
C GLU A 50 -16.78 -14.10 0.34
N PHE A 51 -16.50 -13.23 -0.63
CA PHE A 51 -17.48 -12.81 -1.62
C PHE A 51 -17.94 -13.97 -2.51
N VAL A 52 -17.01 -14.75 -3.07
CA VAL A 52 -17.36 -15.93 -3.88
C VAL A 52 -18.18 -16.94 -3.08
N LEU A 53 -17.83 -17.18 -1.81
CA LEU A 53 -18.57 -18.09 -0.94
C LEU A 53 -20.01 -17.61 -0.72
N SER A 54 -20.21 -16.30 -0.48
CA SER A 54 -21.55 -15.72 -0.32
C SER A 54 -22.44 -15.85 -1.56
N LEU A 55 -21.84 -15.97 -2.75
CA LEU A 55 -22.58 -16.19 -3.99
C LEU A 55 -22.96 -17.66 -4.19
N ILE A 56 -22.13 -18.59 -3.72
CA ILE A 56 -22.42 -20.03 -3.80
C ILE A 56 -23.57 -20.40 -2.86
N GLU A 57 -23.67 -19.73 -1.71
CA GLU A 57 -24.77 -19.90 -0.76
C GLU A 57 -26.13 -19.42 -1.32
N ASP A 58 -26.13 -18.59 -2.36
CA ASP A 58 -27.32 -18.08 -3.04
C ASP A 58 -27.38 -18.61 -4.49
N GLU A 59 -28.08 -19.73 -4.68
CA GLU A 59 -28.22 -20.45 -5.97
C GLU A 59 -28.68 -19.55 -7.13
N GLN A 60 -29.47 -18.50 -6.87
CA GLN A 60 -29.90 -17.57 -7.92
C GLN A 60 -28.82 -16.53 -8.28
N CYS A 61 -27.95 -16.20 -7.34
CA CYS A 61 -26.91 -15.19 -7.47
C CYS A 61 -25.65 -15.74 -8.16
N PHE A 62 -25.31 -17.01 -7.92
CA PHE A 62 -24.17 -17.69 -8.53
C PHE A 62 -24.15 -17.61 -10.07
N MET A 63 -25.31 -17.82 -10.71
CA MET A 63 -25.43 -17.81 -12.17
C MET A 63 -25.29 -16.41 -12.80
N LYS A 64 -25.30 -15.34 -11.99
CA LYS A 64 -25.19 -13.93 -12.42
C LYS A 64 -23.95 -13.23 -11.86
N ALA A 65 -23.13 -13.95 -11.11
CA ALA A 65 -21.99 -13.39 -10.41
C ALA A 65 -20.84 -13.06 -11.37
N GLU A 66 -20.82 -11.83 -11.89
CA GLU A 66 -19.68 -11.30 -12.61
C GLU A 66 -18.88 -10.35 -11.71
N VAL A 67 -17.59 -10.60 -11.55
CA VAL A 67 -16.70 -9.68 -10.83
C VAL A 67 -16.40 -8.49 -11.74
N ASN A 68 -17.18 -7.43 -11.58
CA ASN A 68 -16.97 -6.17 -12.30
C ASN A 68 -15.97 -5.24 -11.57
N ILE A 69 -15.57 -4.17 -12.27
CA ILE A 69 -14.57 -3.21 -11.74
C ILE A 69 -15.02 -2.52 -10.45
N LEU A 70 -16.31 -2.22 -10.29
CA LEU A 70 -16.84 -1.57 -9.09
C LEU A 70 -16.67 -2.49 -7.87
N MET A 71 -16.94 -3.78 -8.03
CA MET A 71 -16.73 -4.78 -6.97
C MET A 71 -15.25 -4.90 -6.61
N VAL A 72 -14.36 -4.93 -7.61
CA VAL A 72 -12.90 -4.93 -7.38
C VAL A 72 -12.47 -3.68 -6.61
N MET A 73 -13.00 -2.49 -6.93
CA MET A 73 -12.71 -1.26 -6.19
C MET A 73 -13.15 -1.35 -4.72
N HIS A 74 -14.32 -1.92 -4.45
CA HIS A 74 -14.78 -2.17 -3.09
C HIS A 74 -13.87 -3.17 -2.34
N LEU A 75 -13.46 -4.26 -2.99
CA LEU A 75 -12.53 -5.23 -2.42
C LEU A 75 -11.16 -4.61 -2.14
N VAL A 76 -10.62 -3.78 -3.06
CA VAL A 76 -9.37 -3.04 -2.85
C VAL A 76 -9.48 -2.12 -1.63
N LYS A 77 -10.57 -1.34 -1.53
CA LYS A 77 -10.82 -0.47 -0.38
C LYS A 77 -10.88 -1.26 0.93
N LYS A 78 -11.69 -2.32 0.97
CA LYS A 78 -11.82 -3.20 2.15
C LYS A 78 -10.45 -3.77 2.55
N SER A 79 -9.70 -4.24 1.57
CA SER A 79 -8.40 -4.89 1.81
C SER A 79 -7.34 -3.93 2.33
N TRP A 80 -7.33 -2.69 1.84
CA TRP A 80 -6.43 -1.65 2.33
C TRP A 80 -6.70 -1.29 3.79
N VAL A 81 -7.97 -1.12 4.16
CA VAL A 81 -8.37 -0.83 5.56
C VAL A 81 -8.00 -1.98 6.52
N SER A 82 -7.97 -3.21 6.02
CA SER A 82 -7.55 -4.37 6.82
C SER A 82 -6.03 -4.52 6.97
N VAL A 83 -5.20 -3.71 6.28
CA VAL A 83 -3.75 -3.72 6.52
C VAL A 83 -3.48 -3.06 7.87
N HIS A 84 -3.03 -3.86 8.84
CA HIS A 84 -2.81 -3.35 10.19
C HIS A 84 -1.68 -2.31 10.28
N PRO A 85 -1.81 -1.29 11.14
CA PRO A 85 -0.77 -0.26 11.33
C PRO A 85 0.62 -0.82 11.64
N HIS A 86 0.71 -1.91 12.42
CA HIS A 86 2.00 -2.53 12.76
C HIS A 86 2.73 -3.07 11.51
N VAL A 87 2.01 -3.49 10.46
CA VAL A 87 2.63 -3.93 9.20
C VAL A 87 3.31 -2.76 8.51
N LEU A 88 2.64 -1.60 8.47
CA LEU A 88 3.22 -0.37 7.92
C LEU A 88 4.45 0.06 8.72
N ILE A 89 4.34 0.12 10.05
CA ILE A 89 5.45 0.52 10.93
C ILE A 89 6.64 -0.43 10.73
N ASN A 90 6.42 -1.74 10.78
CA ASN A 90 7.48 -2.74 10.58
C ASN A 90 8.11 -2.65 9.19
N ALA A 91 7.31 -2.44 8.14
CA ALA A 91 7.81 -2.31 6.78
C ALA A 91 8.73 -1.09 6.62
N PHE A 92 8.36 0.05 7.18
CA PHE A 92 9.21 1.24 7.19
C PHE A 92 10.48 1.02 8.03
N MET A 93 10.38 0.39 9.20
CA MET A 93 11.56 0.05 10.00
C MET A 93 12.53 -0.87 9.27
N LYS A 94 12.02 -1.91 8.60
CA LYS A 94 12.83 -2.84 7.78
C LYS A 94 13.48 -2.15 6.58
N ALA A 95 12.81 -1.17 6.00
CA ALA A 95 13.37 -0.32 4.95
C ALA A 95 14.42 0.69 5.45
N GLY A 96 14.75 0.68 6.75
CA GLY A 96 15.81 1.49 7.35
C GLY A 96 15.32 2.83 7.94
N PHE A 97 14.02 3.08 7.96
CA PHE A 97 13.47 4.26 8.62
C PHE A 97 13.48 4.06 10.14
N LYS A 98 14.03 5.03 10.87
CA LYS A 98 14.06 5.00 12.33
C LYS A 98 12.93 5.87 12.88
N PHE A 99 12.46 5.56 14.08
CA PHE A 99 11.65 6.51 14.84
C PHE A 99 12.49 7.76 15.09
N THR A 100 12.22 8.83 14.35
CA THR A 100 12.66 10.15 14.75
C THR A 100 11.70 10.58 15.85
N LEU A 101 12.20 10.74 17.08
CA LEU A 101 11.51 11.57 18.07
C LEU A 101 11.22 12.89 17.35
N ILE A 102 9.95 13.26 17.24
CA ILE A 102 9.56 14.54 16.66
C ILE A 102 10.34 15.59 17.47
N GLN A 103 11.41 16.15 16.91
CA GLN A 103 11.99 17.34 17.50
C GLN A 103 10.91 18.42 17.33
N PRO A 104 10.54 19.13 18.42
CA PRO A 104 9.59 20.23 18.33
C PRO A 104 10.03 21.15 17.20
N MET A 105 9.10 21.51 16.33
CA MET A 105 9.32 22.46 15.24
C MET A 105 10.15 23.63 15.77
N MET A 106 11.31 23.90 15.17
CA MET A 106 12.06 25.13 15.43
C MET A 106 11.09 26.30 15.19
N GLN A 107 10.78 27.03 16.27
CA GLN A 107 10.02 28.27 16.19
C GLN A 107 10.80 29.25 15.28
N PRO A 108 10.13 29.98 14.38
CA PRO A 108 10.80 30.99 13.57
C PRO A 108 11.36 32.11 14.47
N PRO A 109 12.50 32.71 14.12
CA PRO A 109 13.02 33.87 14.84
C PRO A 109 12.03 35.03 14.75
N GLY A 110 11.72 35.63 15.91
CA GLY A 110 10.89 36.82 16.05
C GLY A 110 11.59 38.11 15.65
#